data_AF-A0AB35HMI6-F1
#
_entry.id   AF-A0AB35HMI6-F1
#
_cell.length_a   1.000
_cell.length_b   1.000
_cell.length_c   1.000
_cell.angle_alpha   90.00
_cell.angle_beta   90.00
_cell.angle_gamma   90.00
#
_symmetry.space_group_name_H-M   'P 1'
#
loop_
_entity.id
_entity.type
_entity.pdbx_description
1 polymer ?
#
loop_
_entity_poly.entity_id
_entity_poly.type
_entity_poly.pdbx_seq_one_letter_code
_entity_poly.pdbx_strand_id
1 'polypeptide(L)'
;MKKWIKGLLLGTLGLTFLVGCSSNVSEDDLKENNWSIEPDEEDVPNMIASFSDHVMTLKVDVDSIESTATDEWEQMGEDFAKEIASEMDFKFEYTLDGDQITLKDTENEDESNDFEVSEEDDNIIFTPTDDSDEDVETITLQPYKNEKE
;
A
#
# COMPACT_ATOMS: atom_id res chain seq x y z
N MET A 1 -27.93 3.23 59.21
CA MET A 1 -26.50 2.94 58.98
C MET A 1 -26.37 1.59 58.28
N LYS A 2 -25.60 1.58 57.17
CA LYS A 2 -25.00 0.44 56.43
C LYS A 2 -25.93 -0.52 55.66
N LYS A 3 -25.99 -0.37 54.32
CA LYS A 3 -25.15 -0.98 53.23
C LYS A 3 -25.76 -2.35 52.81
N TRP A 4 -25.91 -2.79 51.56
CA TRP A 4 -25.14 -2.62 50.33
C TRP A 4 -26.07 -2.79 49.11
N ILE A 5 -25.89 -1.97 48.08
CA ILE A 5 -26.56 -2.08 46.79
C ILE A 5 -25.96 -3.28 46.05
N LYS A 6 -26.84 -4.19 45.63
CA LYS A 6 -26.55 -5.28 44.70
C LYS A 6 -26.37 -4.70 43.29
N GLY A 7 -25.43 -5.26 42.53
CA GLY A 7 -25.49 -5.21 41.07
C GLY A 7 -24.25 -4.63 40.41
N LEU A 8 -23.14 -5.37 40.42
CA LEU A 8 -22.17 -5.31 39.34
C LEU A 8 -22.45 -6.53 38.46
N LEU A 9 -23.16 -6.31 37.36
CA LEU A 9 -23.26 -7.26 36.27
C LEU A 9 -22.84 -6.47 35.02
N LEU A 10 -21.53 -6.47 34.79
CA LEU A 10 -20.93 -6.12 33.51
C LEU A 10 -21.47 -7.12 32.49
N GLY A 11 -22.51 -6.74 31.76
CA GLY A 11 -22.85 -7.37 30.50
C GLY A 11 -21.97 -6.74 29.43
N THR A 12 -20.87 -7.40 29.10
CA THR A 12 -20.09 -7.12 27.88
C THR A 12 -21.00 -7.33 26.69
N LEU A 13 -21.49 -6.23 26.12
CA LEU A 13 -22.20 -6.19 24.86
C LEU A 13 -21.17 -6.49 23.77
N GLY A 14 -21.04 -7.76 23.40
CA GLY A 14 -20.27 -8.18 22.24
C GLY A 14 -20.95 -7.63 20.99
N LEU A 15 -20.45 -6.52 20.47
CA LEU A 15 -20.72 -6.09 19.11
C LEU A 15 -19.78 -6.87 18.20
N THR A 16 -20.25 -8.01 17.70
CA THR A 16 -19.66 -8.61 16.51
C THR A 16 -20.12 -7.77 15.33
N PHE A 17 -19.30 -6.80 14.92
CA PHE A 17 -19.43 -6.15 13.63
C PHE A 17 -18.96 -7.14 12.57
N LEU A 18 -19.87 -7.96 12.06
CA LEU A 18 -19.68 -8.59 10.76
C LEU A 18 -20.04 -7.52 9.73
N VAL A 19 -19.07 -6.68 9.39
CA VAL A 19 -19.15 -5.76 8.25
C VAL A 19 -18.92 -6.65 7.02
N GLY A 20 -20.00 -7.23 6.51
CA GLY A 20 -19.97 -7.98 5.26
C GLY A 20 -20.02 -7.01 4.08
N CYS A 21 -18.88 -6.89 3.40
CA CYS A 21 -18.62 -6.53 2.00
C CYS A 21 -19.76 -5.85 1.22
N SER A 22 -19.60 -4.54 1.00
CA SER A 22 -20.14 -3.77 -0.15
C SER A 22 -19.70 -2.29 -0.06
N SER A 23 -18.60 -1.98 0.63
CA SER A 23 -18.05 -0.62 0.66
C SER A 23 -17.00 -0.56 -0.44
N ASN A 24 -17.20 0.33 -1.42
CA ASN A 24 -16.11 0.74 -2.29
C ASN A 24 -14.90 1.12 -1.42
N VAL A 25 -13.70 0.80 -1.89
CA VAL A 25 -12.45 1.23 -1.26
C VAL A 25 -12.53 2.74 -1.05
N SER A 26 -12.28 3.18 0.18
CA SER A 26 -12.25 4.58 0.56
C SER A 26 -10.82 5.09 0.70
N GLU A 27 -10.65 6.41 0.79
CA GLU A 27 -9.34 6.98 1.09
C GLU A 27 -8.80 6.52 2.44
N ASP A 28 -9.68 6.29 3.43
CA ASP A 28 -9.26 5.81 4.75
C ASP A 28 -8.68 4.40 4.66
N ASP A 29 -9.23 3.54 3.79
CA ASP A 29 -8.72 2.19 3.54
C ASP A 29 -7.32 2.28 2.91
N LEU A 30 -7.14 3.10 1.86
CA LEU A 30 -5.83 3.34 1.24
C LEU A 30 -4.77 3.85 2.25
N LYS A 31 -5.20 4.63 3.25
CA LYS A 31 -4.34 5.23 4.28
C LYS A 31 -4.10 4.32 5.49
N GLU A 32 -4.80 3.19 5.60
CA GLU A 32 -4.73 2.32 6.78
C GLU A 32 -3.36 1.64 6.92
N ASN A 33 -2.74 1.29 5.79
CA ASN A 33 -1.47 0.57 5.74
C ASN A 33 -0.47 1.25 4.78
N ASN A 34 0.80 0.90 4.93
CA ASN A 34 1.67 0.88 3.77
C ASN A 34 1.36 -0.39 2.97
N TRP A 35 1.58 -0.36 1.67
CA TRP A 35 1.22 -1.44 0.77
C TRP A 35 2.47 -1.95 0.03
N SER A 36 2.64 -3.27 -0.03
CA SER A 36 3.61 -3.91 -0.90
C SER A 36 3.03 -4.02 -2.30
N ILE A 37 3.85 -3.75 -3.29
CA ILE A 37 3.60 -4.02 -4.70
C ILE A 37 4.72 -4.95 -5.15
N GLU A 38 4.34 -6.14 -5.59
CA GLU A 38 5.25 -7.13 -6.17
C GLU A 38 5.07 -7.08 -7.70
N PRO A 39 6.06 -6.61 -8.46
CA PRO A 39 6.04 -6.65 -9.91
C PRO A 39 6.05 -8.10 -10.42
N ASP A 40 5.43 -8.34 -11.59
CA ASP A 40 5.47 -9.66 -12.23
C ASP A 40 6.88 -10.01 -12.76
N GLU A 41 7.73 -9.00 -13.00
CA GLU A 41 9.11 -9.17 -13.46
C GLU A 41 10.08 -9.39 -12.29
N GLU A 42 10.75 -10.55 -12.25
CA GLU A 42 11.69 -10.94 -11.16
C GLU A 42 12.88 -9.97 -10.96
N ASP A 43 13.25 -9.19 -11.98
CA ASP A 43 14.37 -8.24 -11.93
C ASP A 43 13.94 -6.83 -11.47
N VAL A 44 12.63 -6.60 -11.26
CA VAL A 44 12.10 -5.34 -10.76
C VAL A 44 11.88 -5.46 -9.24
N PRO A 45 12.47 -4.58 -8.41
CA PRO A 45 12.33 -4.70 -6.97
C PRO A 45 10.89 -4.44 -6.53
N ASN A 46 10.50 -5.09 -5.42
CA ASN A 46 9.27 -4.77 -4.72
C ASN A 46 9.23 -3.28 -4.36
N MET A 47 8.02 -2.72 -4.37
CA MET A 47 7.79 -1.32 -4.04
C MET A 47 6.87 -1.21 -2.84
N ILE A 48 7.06 -0.17 -2.03
CA ILE A 48 6.19 0.19 -0.92
C ILE A 48 5.40 1.43 -1.34
N ALA A 49 4.09 1.28 -1.48
CA ALA A 49 3.16 2.39 -1.65
C ALA A 49 2.66 2.88 -0.29
N SER A 50 2.53 4.20 -0.15
CA SER A 50 1.92 4.85 1.01
C SER A 50 1.06 6.01 0.55
N PHE A 51 -0.09 6.19 1.20
CA PHE A 51 -1.06 7.22 0.85
C PHE A 51 -1.16 8.25 1.97
N SER A 52 -1.10 9.53 1.62
CA SER A 52 -1.27 10.64 2.56
C SER A 52 -1.96 11.81 1.88
N ASP A 53 -3.02 12.31 2.50
CA ASP A 53 -3.86 13.38 1.94
C ASP A 53 -4.31 13.01 0.52
N HIS A 54 -3.79 13.68 -0.52
CA HIS A 54 -4.03 13.44 -1.95
C HIS A 54 -2.78 12.94 -2.70
N VAL A 55 -1.75 12.44 -2.00
CA VAL A 55 -0.50 11.98 -2.60
C VAL A 55 -0.25 10.50 -2.29
N MET A 56 0.01 9.72 -3.33
CA MET A 56 0.58 8.38 -3.27
C MET A 56 2.10 8.51 -3.42
N THR A 57 2.86 7.89 -2.52
CA THR A 57 4.33 7.80 -2.61
C THR A 57 4.74 6.35 -2.76
N LEU A 58 5.51 6.04 -3.82
CA LEU A 58 6.16 4.75 -4.02
C LEU A 58 7.64 4.86 -3.63
N LYS A 59 8.11 3.87 -2.87
CA LYS A 59 9.51 3.70 -2.47
C LYS A 59 9.99 2.32 -2.87
N VAL A 60 11.28 2.18 -3.15
CA VAL A 60 11.87 0.85 -3.34
C VAL A 60 11.95 0.13 -2.01
N ASP A 61 11.47 -1.12 -1.94
CA ASP A 61 11.64 -1.98 -0.78
C ASP A 61 13.05 -2.58 -0.75
N VAL A 62 14.02 -1.78 -0.29
CA VAL A 62 15.42 -2.23 -0.19
C VAL A 62 15.66 -3.32 0.86
N ASP A 63 14.70 -3.51 1.78
CA ASP A 63 14.77 -4.49 2.86
C ASP A 63 14.43 -5.90 2.34
N SER A 64 13.57 -6.05 1.32
CA SER A 64 13.28 -7.34 0.69
C SER A 64 14.33 -7.79 -0.33
N ILE A 65 15.23 -6.90 -0.78
CA ILE A 65 16.32 -7.26 -1.70
C ILE A 65 17.35 -8.14 -0.98
N GLU A 66 17.43 -9.41 -1.36
CA GLU A 66 18.47 -10.32 -0.86
C GLU A 66 19.87 -9.92 -1.35
N SER A 67 20.86 -10.04 -0.48
CA SER A 67 22.26 -9.77 -0.83
C SER A 67 22.83 -10.91 -1.66
N THR A 68 23.57 -10.55 -2.72
CA THR A 68 24.26 -11.50 -3.60
C THR A 68 25.79 -11.41 -3.49
N ALA A 69 26.29 -10.46 -2.69
CA ALA A 69 27.70 -10.20 -2.49
C ALA A 69 28.47 -11.43 -1.99
N THR A 70 29.64 -11.67 -2.60
CA THR A 70 30.55 -12.75 -2.24
C THR A 70 31.80 -12.26 -1.52
N ASP A 71 32.07 -10.95 -1.54
CA ASP A 71 33.16 -10.30 -0.82
C ASP A 71 32.79 -8.91 -0.26
N GLU A 72 33.70 -8.31 0.51
CA GLU A 72 33.48 -7.03 1.18
C GLU A 72 33.32 -5.84 0.21
N TRP A 73 33.93 -5.91 -0.97
CA TRP A 73 33.81 -4.83 -1.96
C TRP A 73 32.44 -4.88 -2.64
N GLU A 74 31.98 -6.09 -2.98
CA GLU A 74 30.62 -6.30 -3.49
C GLU A 74 29.56 -5.89 -2.46
N GLN A 75 29.74 -6.26 -1.19
CA GLN A 75 28.83 -5.85 -0.11
C GLN A 75 28.76 -4.32 0.02
N MET A 76 29.90 -3.64 0.00
CA MET A 76 29.93 -2.17 0.06
C MET A 76 29.24 -1.52 -1.15
N GLY A 77 29.32 -2.16 -2.33
CA GLY A 77 28.60 -1.73 -3.52
C GLY A 77 27.08 -1.90 -3.38
N GLU A 78 26.63 -3.05 -2.88
CA GLU A 78 25.21 -3.32 -2.61
C GLU A 78 24.64 -2.35 -1.56
N ASP A 79 25.33 -2.15 -0.44
CA ASP A 79 24.90 -1.23 0.62
C ASP A 79 24.75 0.21 0.09
N PHE A 80 25.71 0.66 -0.73
CA PHE A 80 25.64 1.98 -1.37
C PHE A 80 24.47 2.10 -2.36
N ALA A 81 24.22 1.06 -3.15
CA ALA A 81 23.07 1.04 -4.08
C ALA A 81 21.74 1.08 -3.31
N LYS A 82 21.62 0.33 -2.22
CA LYS A 82 20.45 0.36 -1.33
C LYS A 82 20.25 1.72 -0.69
N GLU A 83 21.30 2.39 -0.25
CA GLU A 83 21.22 3.74 0.31
C GLU A 83 20.62 4.71 -0.71
N ILE A 84 21.12 4.72 -1.95
CA ILE A 84 20.58 5.56 -3.02
C ILE A 84 19.12 5.21 -3.31
N ALA A 85 18.79 3.93 -3.49
CA ALA A 85 17.42 3.49 -3.80
C ALA A 85 16.43 3.84 -2.70
N SER A 86 16.85 3.81 -1.42
CA SER A 86 16.02 4.17 -0.27
C SER A 86 15.67 5.66 -0.20
N GLU A 87 16.44 6.51 -0.89
CA GLU A 87 16.16 7.95 -1.01
C GLU A 87 15.26 8.28 -2.21
N MET A 88 15.02 7.33 -3.11
CA MET A 88 14.17 7.53 -4.28
C MET A 88 12.69 7.40 -3.90
N ASP A 89 11.96 8.50 -4.06
CA ASP A 89 10.52 8.59 -3.83
C ASP A 89 9.83 8.99 -5.14
N PHE A 90 8.95 8.14 -5.66
CA PHE A 90 8.07 8.50 -6.78
C PHE A 90 6.74 8.96 -6.22
N LYS A 91 6.23 10.10 -6.68
CA LYS A 91 5.03 10.72 -6.11
C LYS A 91 3.99 10.96 -7.18
N PHE A 92 2.77 10.58 -6.85
CA PHE A 92 1.60 10.76 -7.68
C PHE A 92 0.54 11.50 -6.90
N GLU A 93 -0.04 12.55 -7.48
CA GLU A 93 -1.31 13.06 -6.98
C GLU A 93 -2.38 12.01 -7.31
N TYR A 94 -3.24 11.68 -6.35
CA TYR A 94 -4.35 10.77 -6.59
C TYR A 94 -5.70 11.43 -6.27
N THR A 95 -6.71 11.05 -7.04
CA THR A 95 -8.12 11.38 -6.76
C THR A 95 -8.93 10.10 -6.82
N LEU A 96 -9.74 9.86 -5.78
CA LEU A 96 -10.63 8.70 -5.69
C LEU A 96 -12.09 9.18 -5.80
N ASP A 97 -12.80 8.79 -6.86
CA ASP A 97 -14.23 9.09 -7.06
C ASP A 97 -15.01 7.78 -7.24
N GLY A 98 -15.69 7.34 -6.19
CA GLY A 98 -16.40 6.07 -6.19
C GLY A 98 -15.45 4.89 -6.22
N ASP A 99 -15.44 4.16 -7.33
CA ASP A 99 -14.59 3.00 -7.62
C ASP A 99 -13.48 3.32 -8.62
N GLN A 100 -13.22 4.60 -8.92
CA GLN A 100 -12.17 5.02 -9.85
C GLN A 100 -11.11 5.84 -9.15
N ILE A 101 -9.84 5.49 -9.38
CA ILE A 101 -8.68 6.27 -8.96
C ILE A 101 -7.91 6.78 -10.17
N THR A 102 -7.64 8.09 -10.19
CA THR A 102 -6.72 8.72 -11.14
C THR A 102 -5.40 8.94 -10.44
N LEU A 103 -4.29 8.49 -11.02
CA LEU A 103 -2.93 8.76 -10.59
C LEU A 103 -2.25 9.70 -11.58
N LYS A 104 -1.81 10.86 -11.12
CA LYS A 104 -1.14 11.89 -11.93
C LYS A 104 0.30 12.05 -11.47
N ASP A 105 1.25 11.97 -12.39
CA ASP A 105 2.66 12.17 -12.06
C ASP A 105 2.90 13.61 -11.57
N THR A 106 3.56 13.74 -10.41
CA THR A 106 3.89 15.06 -9.83
C THR A 106 5.02 15.77 -10.56
N GLU A 107 5.85 15.06 -11.31
CA GLU A 107 6.94 15.60 -12.13
C GLU A 107 6.49 15.87 -13.58
N ASN A 108 5.45 15.16 -14.06
CA ASN A 108 4.88 15.32 -15.39
C ASN A 108 3.35 15.41 -15.37
N GLU A 109 2.81 16.63 -15.24
CA GLU A 109 1.37 16.83 -15.06
C GLU A 109 0.49 16.42 -16.26
N ASP A 110 1.07 16.23 -17.45
CA ASP A 110 0.34 15.78 -18.63
C ASP A 110 0.18 14.24 -18.66
N GLU A 111 0.77 13.51 -17.71
CA GLU A 111 0.76 12.06 -17.61
C GLU A 111 -0.12 11.60 -16.44
N SER A 112 -1.18 10.89 -16.77
CA SER A 112 -2.15 10.37 -15.80
C SER A 112 -2.65 9.00 -16.22
N ASN A 113 -2.86 8.13 -15.23
CA ASN A 113 -3.42 6.79 -15.43
C ASN A 113 -4.68 6.63 -14.59
N ASP A 114 -5.71 6.05 -15.18
CA ASP A 114 -7.02 5.84 -14.55
C ASP A 114 -7.28 4.34 -14.31
N PHE A 115 -7.64 3.99 -13.08
CA PHE A 115 -7.88 2.61 -12.66
C PHE A 115 -9.23 2.45 -11.98
N GLU A 116 -9.87 1.30 -12.21
CA GLU A 116 -10.95 0.78 -11.37
C GLU A 116 -10.34 0.16 -10.11
N VAL A 117 -10.92 0.49 -8.95
CA VAL A 117 -10.45 0.06 -7.64
C VAL A 117 -11.41 -0.96 -7.06
N SER A 118 -10.86 -2.10 -6.66
CA SER A 118 -11.61 -3.15 -5.97
C SER A 118 -10.86 -3.66 -4.74
N GLU A 119 -11.59 -4.26 -3.82
CA GLU A 119 -11.05 -4.94 -2.64
C GLU A 119 -11.26 -6.45 -2.80
N GLU A 120 -10.18 -7.22 -2.71
CA GLU A 120 -10.22 -8.68 -2.71
C GLU A 120 -9.42 -9.21 -1.51
N ASP A 121 -10.10 -9.95 -0.63
CA ASP A 121 -9.57 -10.38 0.67
C ASP A 121 -9.11 -9.19 1.53
N ASP A 122 -7.79 -9.03 1.74
CA ASP A 122 -7.18 -7.89 2.45
C ASP A 122 -6.38 -6.98 1.49
N ASN A 123 -6.50 -7.19 0.17
CA ASN A 123 -5.76 -6.47 -0.86
C ASN A 123 -6.64 -5.45 -1.57
N ILE A 124 -5.99 -4.39 -2.08
CA ILE A 124 -6.62 -3.42 -2.97
C ILE A 124 -6.05 -3.63 -4.37
N ILE A 125 -6.92 -3.70 -5.38
CA ILE A 125 -6.54 -3.97 -6.77
C ILE A 125 -6.89 -2.76 -7.63
N PHE A 126 -5.91 -2.23 -8.34
CA PHE A 126 -6.07 -1.21 -9.36
C PHE A 126 -6.04 -1.86 -10.74
N THR A 127 -7.20 -1.88 -11.41
CA THR A 127 -7.35 -2.44 -12.76
C THR A 127 -7.39 -1.30 -13.77
N PRO A 128 -6.51 -1.27 -14.79
CA PRO A 128 -6.52 -0.21 -15.80
C PRO A 128 -7.89 -0.06 -16.46
N THR A 129 -8.36 1.18 -16.66
CA THR A 129 -9.67 1.44 -17.28
C THR A 129 -9.61 1.61 -18.79
N ASP A 130 -8.44 1.95 -19.34
CA ASP A 130 -8.20 2.07 -20.78
C ASP A 130 -7.26 0.97 -21.24
N ASP A 131 -7.79 0.00 -22.00
CA ASP A 131 -7.01 -1.11 -22.58
C ASP A 131 -6.09 -0.67 -23.73
N SER A 132 -6.07 0.63 -24.10
CA SER A 132 -5.30 1.11 -25.26
C SER A 132 -3.83 1.40 -24.99
N ASP A 133 -3.43 1.52 -23.72
CA ASP A 133 -2.04 1.52 -23.30
C ASP A 133 -1.66 0.11 -22.80
N GLU A 134 -1.19 -0.73 -23.74
CA GLU A 134 -0.76 -2.12 -23.49
C GLU A 134 0.35 -2.23 -22.42
N ASP A 135 0.94 -1.11 -22.02
CA ASP A 135 2.04 -1.00 -21.06
C ASP A 135 1.56 -0.76 -19.61
N VAL A 136 0.25 -0.55 -19.37
CA VAL A 136 -0.28 -0.33 -18.02
C VAL A 136 -0.86 -1.63 -17.46
N GLU A 137 -0.20 -2.17 -16.45
CA GLU A 137 -0.59 -3.43 -15.81
C GLU A 137 -1.50 -3.24 -14.59
N THR A 138 -2.16 -4.31 -14.18
CA THR A 138 -2.91 -4.36 -12.92
C THR A 138 -1.95 -4.23 -11.74
N ILE A 139 -2.24 -3.32 -10.81
CA ILE A 139 -1.45 -3.13 -9.60
C ILE A 139 -2.19 -3.76 -8.42
N THR A 140 -1.54 -4.68 -7.72
CA THR A 140 -2.08 -5.27 -6.49
C THR A 140 -1.35 -4.68 -5.29
N LEU A 141 -2.10 -4.01 -4.42
CA LEU A 141 -1.64 -3.46 -3.14
C LEU A 141 -1.91 -4.47 -2.03
N GLN A 142 -0.84 -5.11 -1.54
CA GLN A 142 -0.93 -6.05 -0.42
C GLN A 142 -0.53 -5.35 0.88
N PRO A 143 -1.15 -5.62 2.03
CA PRO A 143 -0.75 -5.00 3.29
C PRO A 143 0.74 -5.26 3.60
N TYR A 144 1.53 -4.18 3.67
CA TYR A 144 2.97 -4.29 3.93
C TYR A 144 3.21 -4.61 5.41
N LYS A 145 3.66 -5.84 5.67
CA LYS A 145 4.07 -6.28 7.01
C LYS A 145 5.56 -6.03 7.17
N ASN A 146 5.89 -4.95 7.86
CA ASN A 146 7.28 -4.69 8.23
C ASN A 146 7.74 -5.78 9.21
N GLU A 147 8.50 -6.78 8.75
CA GLU A 147 9.04 -7.86 9.61
C GLU A 147 10.22 -7.41 10.47
N LYS A 148 10.14 -6.22 11.08
CA LYS A 148 11.12 -5.74 12.07
C LYS A 148 10.44 -5.60 13.43
N GLU A 149 10.34 -6.72 14.15
CA GLU A 149 10.29 -6.75 15.64
C GLU A 149 11.72 -6.78 16.23
#